data_AF-A0AA36NPK0-F1
#
_entry.id   AF-A0AA36NPK0-F1
#
_cell.length_a   1.000
_cell.length_b   1.000
_cell.length_c   1.000
_cell.angle_alpha   90.00
_cell.angle_beta   90.00
_cell.angle_gamma   90.00
#
_symmetry.space_group_name_H-M   'P 1'
#
loop_
_entity.id
_entity.type
_entity.pdbx_description
1 polymer ?
#
loop_
_entity_poly.entity_id
_entity_poly.type
_entity_poly.pdbx_seq_one_letter_code
_entity_poly.pdbx_strand_id
1 'polypeptide(L)'
;MKQLKERFDALSDAIVAIVMTILVLEIAVPATTKELPYLLEEIALFLVSFVIIINFWYRRFQAMRATETTTFRTFVMDVIAHAILSLYPLATKMLVEFNIKWIAIIFFGGINLATAFLINRMTYELAMQTIKNLVDKDDERTHMLNDWLKRRTLVSLISDIVMMLIALCFNTVGVYIYILTPFLEFIGNFKRGRVMEAAFHEGQTFKEIVEHRAAVENLQERHENIKQRQQIHRQEVAERHAEHQKRHSKNHKSKKH
;
A
#
# COMPACT_ATOMS: atom_id res chain seq x y z
N MET A 1 -27.92 -6.32 9.26
CA MET A 1 -26.96 -5.91 8.22
C MET A 1 -25.99 -7.02 7.76
N LYS A 2 -25.98 -8.22 8.38
CA LYS A 2 -25.13 -9.35 7.94
C LYS A 2 -25.46 -9.85 6.53
N GLN A 3 -26.75 -10.13 6.25
CA GLN A 3 -27.21 -10.51 4.89
C GLN A 3 -26.86 -9.47 3.81
N LEU A 4 -26.86 -8.18 4.16
CA LEU A 4 -26.47 -7.12 3.24
C LEU A 4 -24.99 -7.20 2.87
N LYS A 5 -24.13 -7.49 3.85
CA LYS A 5 -22.69 -7.72 3.62
C LYS A 5 -22.46 -8.93 2.72
N GLU A 6 -23.08 -10.07 3.01
CA GLU A 6 -22.92 -11.30 2.22
C GLU A 6 -23.32 -11.09 0.75
N ARG A 7 -24.45 -10.39 0.50
CA ARG A 7 -24.86 -10.05 -0.86
C ARG A 7 -23.87 -9.11 -1.57
N PHE A 8 -23.24 -8.20 -0.83
CA PHE A 8 -22.26 -7.28 -1.40
C PHE A 8 -20.92 -7.94 -1.67
N ASP A 9 -20.46 -8.85 -0.82
CA ASP A 9 -19.27 -9.64 -1.09
C ASP A 9 -19.49 -10.49 -2.36
N ALA A 10 -20.66 -11.14 -2.51
CA ALA A 10 -21.00 -11.85 -3.73
C ALA A 10 -21.06 -10.95 -4.99
N LEU A 11 -21.60 -9.73 -4.86
CA LEU A 11 -21.62 -8.76 -5.96
C LEU A 11 -20.20 -8.30 -6.34
N SER A 12 -19.35 -8.04 -5.34
CA SER A 12 -17.96 -7.64 -5.52
C SER A 12 -17.17 -8.74 -6.24
N ASP A 13 -17.31 -10.00 -5.82
CA ASP A 13 -16.68 -11.14 -6.49
C ASP A 13 -17.15 -11.28 -7.95
N ALA A 14 -18.44 -11.08 -8.22
CA ALA A 14 -18.96 -11.10 -9.59
C ALA A 14 -18.38 -9.97 -10.46
N ILE A 15 -18.27 -8.75 -9.92
CA ILE A 15 -17.66 -7.63 -10.66
C ILE A 15 -16.18 -7.94 -10.94
N VAL A 16 -15.42 -8.39 -9.94
CA VAL A 16 -14.00 -8.74 -10.11
C VAL A 16 -13.82 -9.83 -11.15
N ALA A 17 -14.64 -10.88 -11.13
CA ALA A 17 -14.60 -11.94 -12.13
C ALA A 17 -14.85 -11.41 -13.54
N ILE A 18 -15.83 -10.52 -13.74
CA ILE A 18 -16.11 -9.90 -15.04
C ILE A 18 -14.91 -9.07 -15.51
N VAL A 19 -14.33 -8.23 -14.66
CA VAL A 19 -13.15 -7.43 -15.04
C VAL A 19 -11.98 -8.34 -15.42
N MET A 20 -11.75 -9.44 -14.68
CA MET A 20 -10.72 -10.43 -15.05
C MET A 20 -10.99 -11.10 -16.40
N THR A 21 -12.25 -11.37 -16.74
CA THR A 21 -12.58 -11.92 -18.07
C THR A 21 -12.36 -10.91 -19.19
N ILE A 22 -12.69 -9.63 -18.97
CA ILE A 22 -12.48 -8.57 -19.96
C ILE A 22 -10.99 -8.44 -20.30
N LEU A 23 -10.09 -8.59 -19.32
CA LEU A 23 -8.64 -8.54 -19.58
C LEU A 23 -8.18 -9.52 -20.67
N VAL A 24 -8.70 -10.75 -20.69
CA VAL A 24 -8.34 -11.74 -21.72
C VAL A 24 -8.93 -11.36 -23.08
N LEU A 25 -10.14 -10.78 -23.09
CA LEU A 25 -10.84 -10.38 -24.32
C LEU A 25 -10.16 -9.20 -25.04
N GLU A 26 -9.31 -8.44 -24.36
CA GLU A 26 -8.54 -7.34 -24.96
C GLU A 26 -7.30 -7.81 -25.75
N ILE A 27 -6.88 -9.07 -25.56
CA ILE A 27 -5.72 -9.64 -26.26
C ILE A 27 -6.09 -9.91 -27.72
N ALA A 28 -5.46 -9.19 -28.64
CA ALA A 28 -5.66 -9.38 -30.07
C ALA A 28 -5.05 -10.71 -30.55
N VAL A 29 -5.82 -11.48 -31.34
CA VAL A 29 -5.31 -12.68 -32.00
C VAL A 29 -4.42 -12.26 -33.18
N PRO A 30 -3.16 -12.72 -33.26
CA PRO A 30 -2.27 -12.35 -34.36
C PRO A 30 -2.80 -12.90 -35.68
N ALA A 31 -2.82 -12.07 -36.72
CA ALA A 31 -3.23 -12.49 -38.06
C ALA A 31 -2.12 -13.25 -38.79
N THR A 32 -0.86 -13.00 -38.42
CA THR A 32 0.31 -13.58 -39.05
C THR A 32 1.35 -14.04 -38.03
N THR A 33 2.25 -14.95 -38.43
CA THR A 33 3.35 -15.41 -37.58
C THR A 33 4.34 -14.31 -37.21
N LYS A 34 4.37 -13.19 -37.95
CA LYS A 34 5.24 -12.03 -37.67
C LYS A 34 4.76 -11.22 -36.46
N GLU A 35 3.48 -11.33 -36.09
CA GLU A 35 2.88 -10.64 -34.95
C GLU A 35 2.99 -11.44 -33.64
N LEU A 36 3.57 -12.65 -33.67
CA LEU A 36 3.72 -13.48 -32.50
C LEU A 36 4.51 -12.82 -31.34
N PRO A 37 5.56 -12.00 -31.59
CA PRO A 37 6.20 -11.22 -30.52
C PRO A 37 5.27 -10.20 -29.86
N TYR A 38 4.39 -9.57 -30.64
CA TYR A 38 3.41 -8.62 -30.11
C TYR A 38 2.37 -9.31 -29.23
N LEU A 39 1.96 -10.55 -29.57
CA LEU A 39 1.10 -11.36 -28.71
C LEU A 39 1.73 -11.59 -27.32
N LEU A 40 3.05 -11.81 -27.24
CA LEU A 40 3.73 -11.98 -25.95
C LEU A 40 3.70 -10.70 -25.11
N GLU A 41 3.78 -9.53 -25.74
CA GLU A 41 3.64 -8.24 -25.06
C GLU A 41 2.22 -8.07 -24.49
N GLU A 42 1.18 -8.31 -25.28
CA GLU A 42 -0.21 -8.26 -24.83
C GLU A 42 -0.48 -9.26 -23.69
N ILE A 43 0.08 -10.48 -23.75
CA ILE A 43 0.00 -11.46 -22.65
C ILE A 43 0.70 -10.94 -21.38
N ALA A 44 1.83 -10.24 -21.52
CA ALA A 44 2.51 -9.65 -20.37
C ALA A 44 1.68 -8.52 -19.74
N LEU A 45 1.06 -7.66 -20.54
CA LEU A 45 0.15 -6.59 -20.07
C LEU A 45 -1.10 -7.17 -19.39
N PHE A 46 -1.63 -8.26 -19.94
CA PHE A 46 -2.69 -9.04 -19.32
C PHE A 46 -2.27 -9.52 -17.92
N LEU A 47 -1.09 -10.14 -17.79
CA LEU A 47 -0.60 -10.65 -16.50
C LEU A 47 -0.40 -9.53 -15.47
N VAL A 48 0.15 -8.38 -15.87
CA VAL A 48 0.29 -7.21 -15.00
C VAL A 48 -1.07 -6.79 -14.46
N SER A 49 -2.04 -6.60 -15.35
CA SER A 49 -3.40 -6.18 -14.97
C SER A 49 -4.09 -7.22 -14.08
N PHE A 50 -3.93 -8.50 -14.40
CA PHE A 50 -4.48 -9.59 -13.62
C PHE A 50 -3.94 -9.59 -12.18
N VAL A 51 -2.63 -9.39 -12.03
CA VAL A 51 -1.97 -9.30 -10.71
C VAL A 51 -2.44 -8.07 -9.93
N ILE A 52 -2.66 -6.94 -10.58
CA ILE A 52 -3.23 -5.76 -9.92
C ILE A 52 -4.64 -6.05 -9.39
N ILE A 53 -5.51 -6.65 -10.21
CA ILE A 53 -6.88 -6.96 -9.81
C ILE A 53 -6.92 -7.97 -8.67
N ILE A 54 -6.10 -9.03 -8.70
CA ILE A 54 -6.08 -10.00 -7.60
C ILE A 54 -5.52 -9.39 -6.30
N ASN A 55 -4.52 -8.49 -6.40
CA ASN A 55 -4.03 -7.74 -5.24
C ASN A 55 -5.12 -6.84 -4.64
N PHE A 56 -5.90 -6.16 -5.50
CA PHE A 56 -7.05 -5.37 -5.07
C PHE A 56 -8.08 -6.25 -4.35
N TRP A 57 -8.49 -7.35 -4.99
CA TRP A 57 -9.45 -8.29 -4.41
C TRP A 57 -8.97 -8.83 -3.06
N TYR A 58 -7.69 -9.20 -2.96
CA TYR A 58 -7.10 -9.68 -1.72
C TYR A 58 -7.14 -8.62 -0.61
N ARG A 59 -6.78 -7.36 -0.91
CA ARG A 59 -6.85 -6.26 0.08
C ARG A 59 -8.29 -6.00 0.53
N ARG A 60 -9.23 -6.01 -0.41
CA ARG A 60 -10.66 -5.85 -0.15
C ARG A 60 -11.21 -6.99 0.71
N PHE A 61 -10.88 -8.23 0.38
CA PHE A 61 -11.24 -9.42 1.15
C PHE A 61 -10.75 -9.31 2.60
N GLN A 62 -9.47 -8.96 2.79
CA GLN A 62 -8.90 -8.79 4.13
C GLN A 62 -9.57 -7.65 4.92
N ALA A 63 -9.96 -6.55 4.27
CA ALA A 63 -10.68 -5.47 4.91
C ALA A 63 -12.08 -5.90 5.38
N MET A 64 -12.87 -6.59 4.55
CA MET A 64 -14.20 -7.04 4.94
C MET A 64 -14.22 -8.22 5.88
N ARG A 65 -13.16 -9.03 5.95
CA ARG A 65 -13.05 -10.09 6.96
C ARG A 65 -12.98 -9.55 8.39
N ALA A 66 -12.56 -8.30 8.56
CA ALA A 66 -12.39 -7.69 9.88
C ALA A 66 -13.71 -7.35 10.59
N THR A 67 -14.86 -7.36 9.90
CA THR A 67 -16.18 -7.02 10.48
C THR A 67 -17.23 -8.08 10.14
N GLU A 68 -18.23 -8.26 10.99
CA GLU A 68 -19.41 -9.09 10.66
C GLU A 68 -20.53 -8.29 9.96
N THR A 69 -20.44 -6.95 9.98
CA THR A 69 -21.44 -6.06 9.41
C THR A 69 -20.77 -4.91 8.64
N THR A 70 -21.48 -4.38 7.66
CA THR A 70 -21.05 -3.26 6.80
C THR A 70 -22.00 -2.08 6.97
N THR A 71 -21.50 -0.86 6.76
CA THR A 71 -22.32 0.35 6.68
C THR A 71 -22.58 0.76 5.24
N PHE A 72 -23.65 1.54 4.99
CA PHE A 72 -23.94 2.05 3.65
C PHE A 72 -22.82 2.94 3.10
N ARG A 73 -22.13 3.70 3.96
CA ARG A 73 -20.98 4.53 3.58
C ARG A 73 -19.84 3.69 3.02
N THR A 74 -19.46 2.63 3.75
CA THR A 74 -18.43 1.68 3.31
C THR A 74 -18.82 1.01 1.99
N PHE A 75 -20.09 0.69 1.80
CA PHE A 75 -20.62 0.15 0.55
C PHE A 75 -20.41 1.11 -0.63
N VAL A 76 -20.80 2.38 -0.51
CA VAL A 76 -20.63 3.36 -1.61
C VAL A 76 -19.16 3.49 -1.99
N MET A 77 -18.26 3.54 -0.99
CA MET A 77 -16.83 3.57 -1.26
C MET A 77 -16.33 2.32 -1.99
N ASP A 78 -16.82 1.15 -1.61
CA ASP A 78 -16.47 -0.13 -2.23
C ASP A 78 -16.93 -0.16 -3.70
N VAL A 79 -18.15 0.30 -3.99
CA VAL A 79 -18.66 0.41 -5.37
C VAL A 79 -17.83 1.37 -6.20
N ILE A 80 -17.46 2.54 -5.65
CA ILE A 80 -16.57 3.49 -6.35
C ILE A 80 -15.20 2.85 -6.61
N ALA A 81 -14.64 2.11 -5.64
CA ALA A 81 -13.37 1.43 -5.80
C ALA A 81 -13.42 0.37 -6.92
N HIS A 82 -14.53 -0.36 -7.05
CA HIS A 82 -14.75 -1.30 -8.15
C HIS A 82 -14.96 -0.61 -9.50
N ALA A 83 -15.64 0.53 -9.53
CA ALA A 83 -15.77 1.32 -10.75
C ALA A 83 -14.38 1.75 -11.24
N ILE A 84 -13.52 2.25 -10.36
CA ILE A 84 -12.12 2.58 -10.68
C ILE A 84 -11.34 1.31 -11.08
N LEU A 85 -11.57 0.17 -10.41
CA LEU A 85 -10.93 -1.11 -10.74
C LEU A 85 -11.23 -1.55 -12.19
N SER A 86 -12.45 -1.30 -12.68
CA SER A 86 -12.82 -1.63 -14.06
C SER A 86 -12.06 -0.81 -15.12
N LEU A 87 -11.35 0.24 -14.74
CA LEU A 87 -10.51 1.04 -15.64
C LEU A 87 -9.09 0.48 -15.82
N TYR A 88 -8.65 -0.50 -15.02
CA TYR A 88 -7.30 -1.07 -15.15
C TYR A 88 -6.98 -1.74 -16.50
N PRO A 89 -7.91 -2.46 -17.17
CA PRO A 89 -7.68 -2.97 -18.51
C PRO A 89 -7.19 -1.87 -19.47
N LEU A 90 -7.97 -0.77 -19.54
CA LEU A 90 -7.62 0.42 -20.31
C LEU A 90 -6.34 1.10 -19.80
N ALA A 91 -6.19 1.25 -18.49
CA ALA A 91 -5.09 2.01 -17.89
C ALA A 91 -3.73 1.35 -18.16
N THR A 92 -3.63 0.02 -18.04
CA THR A 92 -2.38 -0.71 -18.31
C THR A 92 -2.02 -0.62 -19.79
N LYS A 93 -2.99 -0.77 -20.69
CA LYS A 93 -2.77 -0.61 -22.14
C LYS A 93 -2.30 0.81 -22.49
N MET A 94 -2.98 1.83 -21.95
CA MET A 94 -2.56 3.22 -22.12
C MET A 94 -1.15 3.48 -21.59
N LEU A 95 -0.78 2.91 -20.44
CA LEU A 95 0.54 3.09 -19.84
C LEU A 95 1.67 2.70 -20.80
N VAL A 96 1.49 1.62 -21.57
CA VAL A 96 2.52 1.07 -22.45
C VAL A 96 2.42 1.59 -23.88
N GLU A 97 1.22 1.69 -24.45
CA GLU A 97 1.05 2.01 -25.87
C GLU A 97 0.88 3.50 -26.16
N PHE A 98 0.38 4.29 -25.20
CA PHE A 98 0.02 5.68 -25.48
C PHE A 98 1.26 6.53 -25.81
N ASN A 99 1.16 7.35 -26.86
CA ASN A 99 2.28 8.14 -27.37
C ASN A 99 2.74 9.20 -26.36
N ILE A 100 1.81 9.83 -25.64
CA ILE A 100 2.11 10.90 -24.68
C ILE A 100 2.28 10.29 -23.29
N LYS A 101 3.49 9.79 -22.99
CA LYS A 101 3.78 8.99 -21.79
C LYS A 101 3.37 9.65 -20.47
N TRP A 102 3.61 10.95 -20.30
CA TRP A 102 3.26 11.64 -19.04
C TRP A 102 1.75 11.63 -18.75
N ILE A 103 0.89 11.70 -19.79
CA ILE A 103 -0.57 11.60 -19.62
C ILE A 103 -0.94 10.20 -19.15
N ALA A 104 -0.35 9.16 -19.76
CA ALA A 104 -0.62 7.77 -19.39
C ALA A 104 -0.16 7.47 -17.95
N ILE A 105 0.99 8.03 -17.54
CA ILE A 105 1.50 7.94 -16.17
C ILE A 105 0.56 8.63 -15.18
N ILE A 106 0.05 9.83 -15.47
CA ILE A 106 -0.94 10.50 -14.61
C ILE A 106 -2.23 9.69 -14.52
N PHE A 107 -2.70 9.14 -15.63
CA PHE A 107 -3.93 8.34 -15.65
C PHE A 107 -3.78 7.06 -14.80
N PHE A 108 -2.72 6.28 -15.04
CA PHE A 108 -2.45 5.04 -14.31
C PHE A 108 -2.13 5.31 -12.82
N GLY A 109 -1.24 6.27 -12.55
CA GLY A 109 -0.87 6.67 -11.19
C GLY A 109 -2.04 7.26 -10.41
N GLY A 110 -2.90 8.04 -11.06
CA GLY A 110 -4.13 8.59 -10.48
C GLY A 110 -5.14 7.51 -10.13
N ILE A 111 -5.33 6.52 -11.00
CA ILE A 111 -6.15 5.33 -10.71
C ILE A 111 -5.60 4.59 -9.48
N ASN A 112 -4.30 4.28 -9.44
CA ASN A 112 -3.66 3.63 -8.29
C ASN A 112 -3.88 4.40 -6.99
N LEU A 113 -3.61 5.72 -7.00
CA LEU A 113 -3.75 6.57 -5.83
C LEU A 113 -5.20 6.63 -5.34
N ALA A 114 -6.16 6.76 -6.24
CA ALA A 114 -7.58 6.78 -5.90
C ALA A 114 -8.04 5.42 -5.32
N THR A 115 -7.63 4.31 -5.94
CA THR A 115 -7.90 2.97 -5.42
C THR A 115 -7.28 2.77 -4.04
N ALA A 116 -6.02 3.14 -3.85
CA ALA A 116 -5.31 3.03 -2.58
C ALA A 116 -6.01 3.85 -1.48
N PHE A 117 -6.39 5.09 -1.78
CA PHE A 117 -7.14 5.95 -0.88
C PHE A 117 -8.46 5.32 -0.44
N LEU A 118 -9.27 4.84 -1.37
CA LEU A 118 -10.57 4.23 -1.05
C LEU A 118 -10.42 2.98 -0.20
N ILE A 119 -9.53 2.05 -0.57
CA ILE A 119 -9.32 0.82 0.18
C ILE A 119 -8.75 1.09 1.58
N ASN A 120 -7.79 2.00 1.71
CA ASN A 120 -7.22 2.35 3.01
C ASN A 120 -8.27 3.01 3.91
N ARG A 121 -9.07 3.93 3.35
CA ARG A 121 -10.15 4.59 4.09
C ARG A 121 -11.25 3.59 4.50
N MET A 122 -11.60 2.66 3.63
CA MET A 122 -12.57 1.60 3.90
C MET A 122 -12.06 0.67 5.03
N THR A 123 -10.79 0.27 4.95
CA THR A 123 -10.13 -0.55 5.98
C THR A 123 -10.15 0.15 7.34
N TYR A 124 -9.85 1.45 7.36
CA TYR A 124 -9.91 2.26 8.59
C TYR A 124 -11.33 2.29 9.18
N GLU A 125 -12.35 2.55 8.36
CA GLU A 125 -13.74 2.63 8.83
C GLU A 125 -14.22 1.29 9.41
N LEU A 126 -13.92 0.19 8.73
CA LEU A 126 -14.25 -1.17 9.16
C LEU A 126 -13.54 -1.52 10.48
N ALA A 127 -12.24 -1.24 10.59
CA ALA A 127 -11.48 -1.51 11.81
C ALA A 127 -12.03 -0.73 13.02
N MET A 128 -12.31 0.56 12.85
CA MET A 128 -12.87 1.39 13.91
C MET A 128 -14.30 0.98 14.29
N GLN A 129 -15.09 0.50 13.32
CA GLN A 129 -16.41 -0.06 13.60
C GLN A 129 -16.31 -1.34 14.46
N THR A 130 -15.38 -2.24 14.14
CA THR A 130 -15.14 -3.44 14.95
C THR A 130 -14.78 -3.07 16.39
N ILE A 131 -13.84 -2.14 16.59
CA ILE A 131 -13.43 -1.69 17.93
C ILE A 131 -14.60 -1.07 18.70
N LYS A 132 -15.39 -0.21 18.05
CA LYS A 132 -16.52 0.48 18.72
C LYS A 132 -17.54 -0.50 19.31
N ASN A 133 -17.68 -1.66 18.69
CA ASN A 133 -18.63 -2.71 19.07
C ASN A 133 -18.04 -3.74 20.04
N LEU A 134 -16.76 -3.65 20.41
CA LEU A 134 -16.19 -4.49 21.46
C LEU A 134 -16.76 -4.08 22.83
N VAL A 135 -17.10 -5.08 23.64
CA VAL A 135 -17.64 -4.91 25.00
C VAL A 135 -16.54 -4.44 25.97
N ASP A 136 -15.32 -4.96 25.80
CA ASP A 136 -14.16 -4.62 26.61
C ASP A 136 -13.23 -3.72 25.79
N LYS A 137 -13.34 -2.41 26.01
CA LYS A 137 -12.57 -1.39 25.28
C LYS A 137 -11.30 -1.08 26.05
N ASP A 138 -10.20 -1.59 25.53
CA ASP A 138 -8.88 -1.13 25.92
C ASP A 138 -8.56 0.15 25.11
N ASP A 139 -8.62 1.29 25.79
CA ASP A 139 -8.37 2.61 25.19
C ASP A 139 -6.95 2.71 24.63
N GLU A 140 -5.95 2.13 25.31
CA GLU A 140 -4.56 2.15 24.84
C GLU A 140 -4.41 1.37 23.53
N ARG A 141 -5.00 0.18 23.44
CA ARG A 141 -5.00 -0.63 22.20
C ARG A 141 -5.72 0.07 21.06
N THR A 142 -6.83 0.74 21.35
CA THR A 142 -7.60 1.49 20.36
C THR A 142 -6.79 2.64 19.79
N HIS A 143 -6.08 3.39 20.65
CA HIS A 143 -5.19 4.46 20.23
C HIS A 143 -4.02 3.93 19.38
N MET A 144 -3.37 2.84 19.81
CA MET A 144 -2.27 2.23 19.05
C MET A 144 -2.70 1.75 17.66
N LEU A 145 -3.85 1.09 17.54
CA LEU A 145 -4.34 0.62 16.24
C LEU A 145 -4.72 1.79 15.33
N ASN A 146 -5.37 2.82 15.88
CA ASN A 146 -5.74 4.02 15.14
C ASN A 146 -4.51 4.74 14.55
N ASP A 147 -3.47 4.94 15.37
CA ASP A 147 -2.23 5.59 14.95
C ASP A 147 -1.49 4.75 13.90
N TRP A 148 -1.45 3.43 14.09
CA TRP A 148 -0.87 2.52 13.11
C TRP A 148 -1.62 2.54 11.77
N LEU A 149 -2.96 2.47 11.77
CA LEU A 149 -3.77 2.51 10.56
C LEU A 149 -3.62 3.84 9.80
N LYS A 150 -3.60 4.97 10.52
CA LYS A 150 -3.37 6.30 9.94
C LYS A 150 -1.98 6.40 9.32
N ARG A 151 -0.94 5.98 10.04
CA ARG A 151 0.43 6.00 9.54
C ARG A 151 0.59 5.11 8.32
N ARG A 152 0.10 3.87 8.37
CA ARG A 152 0.10 2.94 7.24
C ARG A 152 -0.60 3.52 6.01
N THR A 153 -1.75 4.16 6.21
CA THR A 153 -2.49 4.83 5.13
C THR A 153 -1.67 5.97 4.53
N LEU A 154 -1.08 6.81 5.39
CA LEU A 154 -0.27 7.95 4.97
C LEU A 154 0.98 7.49 4.21
N VAL A 155 1.70 6.48 4.72
CA VAL A 155 2.87 5.89 4.05
C VAL A 155 2.50 5.34 2.68
N SER A 156 1.38 4.60 2.56
CA SER A 156 0.89 4.07 1.28
C SER A 156 0.56 5.18 0.27
N LEU A 157 -0.10 6.26 0.69
CA LEU A 157 -0.45 7.35 -0.22
C LEU A 157 0.78 8.16 -0.64
N ILE A 158 1.71 8.41 0.29
CA ILE A 158 2.97 9.07 -0.01
C ILE A 158 3.80 8.22 -0.97
N SER A 159 3.87 6.90 -0.75
CA SER A 159 4.59 6.01 -1.68
C SER A 159 4.00 6.06 -3.08
N ASP A 160 2.67 6.07 -3.23
CA ASP A 160 2.02 6.16 -4.54
C ASP A 160 2.34 7.49 -5.24
N ILE A 161 2.30 8.60 -4.51
CA ILE A 161 2.64 9.94 -5.03
C ILE A 161 4.12 9.99 -5.43
N VAL A 162 5.03 9.51 -4.57
CA VAL A 162 6.48 9.50 -4.85
C VAL A 162 6.78 8.64 -6.08
N MET A 163 6.17 7.45 -6.20
CA MET A 163 6.32 6.60 -7.38
C MET A 163 5.82 7.29 -8.64
N MET A 164 4.68 7.99 -8.56
CA MET A 164 4.15 8.77 -9.68
C MET A 164 5.07 9.92 -10.08
N LEU A 165 5.63 10.66 -9.11
CA LEU A 165 6.56 11.75 -9.39
C LEU A 165 7.87 11.23 -10.02
N ILE A 166 8.42 10.12 -9.51
CA ILE A 166 9.59 9.47 -10.11
C ILE A 166 9.28 9.03 -11.55
N ALA A 167 8.10 8.44 -11.78
CA ALA A 167 7.68 8.03 -13.11
C ALA A 167 7.55 9.23 -14.07
N LEU A 168 7.03 10.37 -13.62
CA LEU A 168 6.92 11.59 -14.42
C LEU A 168 8.27 12.23 -14.75
N CYS A 169 9.24 12.16 -13.83
CA CYS A 169 10.61 12.63 -14.11
C CYS A 169 11.32 11.73 -15.12
N PHE A 170 11.04 10.43 -15.11
CA PHE A 170 11.71 9.41 -15.93
C PHE A 170 10.70 8.49 -16.63
N ASN A 171 9.95 9.02 -17.61
CA ASN A 171 8.83 8.32 -18.25
C ASN A 171 9.11 6.84 -18.60
N THR A 172 10.25 6.56 -19.26
CA THR A 172 10.61 5.18 -19.66
C THR A 172 10.81 4.27 -18.44
N VAL A 173 11.55 4.73 -17.43
CA VAL A 173 11.80 3.96 -16.20
C VAL A 173 10.52 3.83 -15.38
N GLY A 174 9.70 4.87 -15.35
CA GLY A 174 8.42 4.92 -14.65
C GLY A 174 7.44 3.85 -15.09
N VAL A 175 7.34 3.59 -16.40
CA VAL A 175 6.51 2.51 -16.95
C VAL A 175 6.97 1.15 -16.40
N TYR A 176 8.27 0.85 -16.41
CA TYR A 176 8.78 -0.41 -15.86
C TYR A 176 8.54 -0.54 -14.36
N ILE A 177 8.68 0.55 -13.60
CA ILE A 177 8.36 0.58 -12.17
C ILE A 177 6.91 0.15 -11.93
N TYR A 178 5.97 0.73 -12.69
CA TYR A 178 4.55 0.40 -12.56
C TYR A 178 4.20 -1.02 -13.02
N ILE A 179 4.92 -1.57 -14.00
CA ILE A 179 4.77 -2.96 -14.41
C ILE A 179 5.26 -3.93 -13.32
N LEU A 180 6.37 -3.61 -12.63
CA LEU A 180 7.00 -4.52 -11.66
C LEU A 180 6.36 -4.47 -10.27
N THR A 181 5.87 -3.30 -9.85
CA THR A 181 5.34 -3.09 -8.49
C THR A 181 4.22 -4.06 -8.09
N PRO A 182 3.22 -4.36 -8.95
CA PRO A 182 2.15 -5.30 -8.62
C PRO A 182 2.66 -6.71 -8.26
N PHE A 183 3.72 -7.18 -8.92
CA PHE A 183 4.31 -8.49 -8.63
C PHE A 183 5.04 -8.49 -7.27
N LEU A 184 5.75 -7.40 -6.95
CA LEU A 184 6.37 -7.24 -5.64
C LEU A 184 5.33 -7.22 -4.53
N GLU A 185 4.22 -6.51 -4.74
CA GLU A 185 3.08 -6.50 -3.83
C GLU A 185 2.45 -7.88 -3.68
N PHE A 186 2.27 -8.62 -4.77
CA PHE A 186 1.70 -9.97 -4.76
C PHE A 186 2.57 -10.92 -3.94
N ILE A 187 3.89 -10.91 -4.16
CA ILE A 187 4.84 -11.71 -3.38
C ILE A 187 4.79 -11.31 -1.89
N GLY A 188 4.73 -10.00 -1.60
CA GLY A 188 4.59 -9.49 -0.24
C GLY A 188 3.28 -9.94 0.43
N ASN A 189 2.17 -9.89 -0.30
CA ASN A 189 0.85 -10.34 0.14
C ASN A 189 0.86 -11.85 0.43
N PHE A 190 1.43 -12.65 -0.46
CA PHE A 190 1.54 -14.11 -0.29
C PHE A 190 2.39 -14.48 0.94
N LYS A 191 3.53 -13.82 1.13
CA LYS A 191 4.37 -14.00 2.33
C LYS A 191 3.61 -13.66 3.61
N ARG A 192 2.88 -12.54 3.63
CA ARG A 192 2.03 -12.15 4.78
C ARG A 192 0.93 -13.18 5.05
N GLY A 193 0.30 -13.70 4.01
CA GLY A 193 -0.73 -14.75 4.10
C GLY A 193 -0.23 -16.03 4.76
N ARG A 194 0.93 -16.54 4.34
CA ARG A 194 1.51 -17.76 4.95
C ARG A 194 1.90 -17.59 6.42
N VAL A 195 2.41 -16.42 6.79
CA VAL A 195 2.73 -16.14 8.21
C VAL A 195 1.45 -16.09 9.04
N MET A 196 0.36 -15.55 8.50
CA MET A 196 -0.94 -15.60 9.17
C MET A 196 -1.44 -17.03 9.32
N GLU A 197 -1.37 -17.84 8.26
CA GLU A 197 -1.75 -19.26 8.29
C GLU A 197 -0.97 -20.05 9.35
N ALA A 198 0.36 -19.88 9.40
CA ALA A 198 1.19 -20.51 10.43
C ALA A 198 0.78 -20.10 11.85
N ALA A 199 0.52 -18.81 12.09
CA ALA A 199 0.08 -18.33 13.40
C ALA A 199 -1.33 -18.83 13.79
N PHE A 200 -2.24 -19.02 12.83
CA PHE A 200 -3.53 -19.66 13.09
C PHE A 200 -3.38 -21.14 13.46
N HIS A 201 -2.44 -21.86 12.82
CA HIS A 201 -2.12 -23.24 13.19
C HIS A 201 -1.51 -23.34 14.61
N GLU A 202 -0.87 -22.28 15.09
CA GLU A 202 -0.36 -22.16 16.47
C GLU A 202 -1.45 -21.73 17.47
N GLY A 203 -2.71 -21.65 17.05
CA GLY A 203 -3.84 -21.32 17.91
C GLY A 203 -4.04 -19.82 18.18
N GLN A 204 -3.29 -18.95 17.51
CA GLN A 204 -3.45 -17.49 17.65
C GLN A 204 -4.67 -16.99 16.86
N THR A 205 -5.41 -16.07 17.46
CA THR A 205 -6.54 -15.42 16.79
C THR A 205 -6.03 -14.35 15.82
N PHE A 206 -6.71 -14.12 14.68
CA PHE A 206 -6.35 -13.06 13.71
C PHE A 206 -6.11 -11.70 14.37
N LYS A 207 -6.97 -11.39 15.35
CA LYS A 207 -6.90 -10.19 16.17
C LYS A 207 -5.55 -10.07 16.90
N GLU A 208 -5.12 -11.14 17.56
CA GLU A 208 -3.84 -11.20 18.30
C GLU A 208 -2.64 -11.04 17.36
N ILE A 209 -2.69 -11.62 16.16
CA ILE A 209 -1.60 -11.52 15.17
C ILE A 209 -1.44 -10.09 14.63
N VAL A 210 -2.56 -9.43 14.31
CA VAL A 210 -2.56 -8.04 13.84
C VAL A 210 -2.12 -7.10 14.96
N GLU A 211 -2.58 -7.33 16.19
CA GLU A 211 -2.16 -6.59 17.38
C GLU A 211 -0.66 -6.76 17.65
N HIS A 212 -0.14 -7.99 17.58
CA HIS A 212 1.28 -8.28 17.79
C HIS A 212 2.15 -7.57 16.75
N ARG A 213 1.78 -7.59 15.47
CA ARG A 213 2.52 -6.85 14.43
C ARG A 213 2.50 -5.34 14.64
N ALA A 214 1.34 -4.77 14.96
CA ALA A 214 1.22 -3.34 15.22
C ALA A 214 2.08 -2.92 16.43
N ALA A 215 2.15 -3.76 17.45
CA ALA A 215 3.03 -3.53 18.61
C ALA A 215 4.52 -3.65 18.25
N VAL A 216 4.92 -4.67 17.50
CA VAL A 216 6.32 -4.91 17.11
C VAL A 216 6.86 -3.81 16.19
N GLU A 217 6.11 -3.39 15.16
CA GLU A 217 6.53 -2.30 14.27
C GLU A 217 6.70 -0.98 15.03
N ASN A 218 5.76 -0.63 15.93
CA ASN A 218 5.87 0.57 16.77
C ASN A 218 7.05 0.52 17.75
N LEU A 219 7.36 -0.65 18.31
CA LEU A 219 8.54 -0.84 19.18
C LEU A 219 9.84 -0.66 18.40
N GLN A 220 9.92 -1.19 17.19
CA GLN A 220 11.09 -0.98 16.31
C GLN A 220 11.28 0.52 16.00
N GLU A 221 10.20 1.22 15.68
CA GLU A 221 10.23 2.67 15.44
C GLU A 221 10.62 3.49 16.68
N ARG A 222 10.15 3.10 17.88
CA ARG A 222 10.59 3.73 19.14
C ARG A 222 12.10 3.53 19.33
N HIS A 223 12.62 2.34 19.05
CA HIS A 223 14.05 2.08 19.13
C HIS A 223 14.85 2.89 18.12
N GLU A 224 14.37 3.05 16.89
CA GLU A 224 15.03 3.90 15.89
C GLU A 224 15.03 5.38 16.31
N ASN A 225 13.90 5.90 16.78
CA ASN A 225 13.81 7.28 17.27
C ASN A 225 14.73 7.52 18.48
N ILE A 226 14.84 6.56 19.40
CA ILE A 226 15.76 6.64 20.54
C ILE A 226 17.22 6.66 20.05
N LYS A 227 17.59 5.78 19.10
CA LYS A 227 18.93 5.78 18.50
C LYS A 227 19.25 7.11 17.83
N GLN A 228 18.31 7.66 17.08
CA GLN A 228 18.46 8.93 16.37
C GLN A 228 18.65 10.10 17.36
N ARG A 229 17.85 10.16 18.43
CA ARG A 229 18.01 11.16 19.51
C ARG A 229 19.35 11.03 20.23
N GLN A 230 19.80 9.80 20.51
CA GLN A 230 21.12 9.57 21.10
C GLN A 230 22.24 10.03 20.16
N GLN A 231 22.07 9.89 18.84
CA GLN A 231 23.05 10.29 17.85
C GLN A 231 23.16 11.83 17.75
N ILE A 232 22.02 12.53 17.74
CA ILE A 232 21.97 14.00 17.80
C ILE A 232 22.61 14.50 19.09
N HIS A 233 22.27 13.91 20.24
CA HIS A 233 22.85 14.30 21.52
C HIS A 233 24.38 14.11 21.55
N ARG A 234 24.90 13.02 20.96
CA ARG A 234 26.35 12.82 20.83
C ARG A 234 27.01 13.86 19.94
N GLN A 235 26.35 14.30 18.85
CA GLN A 235 26.86 15.36 17.98
C GLN A 235 26.93 16.71 18.71
N GLU A 236 25.86 17.09 19.42
CA GLU A 236 25.84 18.33 20.21
C GLU A 236 26.93 18.36 21.30
N VAL A 237 27.14 17.22 21.98
CA VAL A 237 28.20 17.09 22.98
C VAL A 237 29.58 17.20 22.33
N ALA A 238 29.80 16.57 21.17
CA ALA A 238 31.06 16.67 20.43
C ALA A 238 31.34 18.11 19.95
N GLU A 239 30.32 18.82 19.45
CA GLU A 239 30.45 20.22 19.06
C GLU A 239 30.78 21.13 20.25
N ARG A 240 30.09 20.95 21.39
CA ARG A 240 30.40 21.70 22.62
C ARG A 240 31.83 21.45 23.10
N HIS A 241 32.31 20.21 23.04
CA HIS A 241 33.71 19.89 23.38
C HIS A 241 34.70 20.53 22.41
N ALA A 242 34.43 20.52 21.10
CA ALA A 242 35.27 21.16 20.09
C ALA A 242 35.32 22.69 20.27
N GLU A 243 34.20 23.32 20.62
CA GLU A 243 34.16 24.75 20.95
C GLU A 243 34.94 25.08 22.21
N HIS A 244 34.82 24.24 23.25
CA HIS A 244 35.57 24.41 24.49
C HIS A 244 37.09 24.32 24.27
N GLN A 245 37.54 23.34 23.46
CA GLN A 245 38.95 23.22 23.07
C GLN A 245 39.44 24.40 22.24
N LYS A 246 38.64 24.91 21.29
CA LYS A 246 38.96 26.12 20.53
C LYS A 246 39.12 27.34 21.45
N ARG A 247 38.23 27.52 22.43
CA ARG A 247 38.32 28.62 23.42
C ARG A 247 39.56 28.52 24.30
N HIS A 248 39.91 27.32 24.78
CA HIS A 248 41.15 27.10 25.54
C HIS A 248 42.42 27.37 24.71
N SER A 249 42.45 26.98 23.43
CA SER A 249 43.60 27.26 22.54
C SER A 249 43.81 28.76 22.25
N LYS A 250 42.72 29.54 22.12
CA LYS A 250 42.77 30.99 21.94
C LYS A 250 43.32 31.71 23.18
N ASN A 251 42.89 31.29 24.38
CA ASN A 251 43.40 31.88 25.63
C ASN A 251 44.87 31.57 25.90
N HIS A 252 45.38 30.43 25.43
CA HIS A 252 46.81 30.09 25.58
C HIS A 252 47.72 30.85 24.60
N LYS A 253 47.22 31.23 23.41
CA LYS A 253 47.96 32.10 22.47
C LYS A 253 48.02 33.56 22.92
N SER A 254 47.02 34.05 23.65
CA SER A 254 46.97 35.43 24.17
C SER A 254 47.96 35.70 25.32
N LYS A 255 48.38 34.65 26.06
CA LYS A 255 49.37 34.76 27.16
C LYS A 255 50.84 34.65 26.72
N LYS A 256 51.12 34.61 25.41
CA LYS A 256 52.48 34.49 24.84
C LYS A 256 52.97 35.77 24.12
N HIS A 257 52.33 36.90 24.36
CA HIS A 257 52.83 38.23 24.01
C HIS A 257 52.96 39.07 25.27
#